data_AF-A0A3L7PIB0-F1
#
_entry.id   AF-A0A3L7PIB0-F1
#
_cell.length_a   1.000
_cell.length_b   1.000
_cell.length_c   1.000
_cell.angle_alpha   90.00
_cell.angle_beta   90.00
_cell.angle_gamma   90.00
#
_symmetry.space_group_name_H-M   'P 1'
#
loop_
_entity.id
_entity.type
_entity.pdbx_description
1 polymer ?
#
loop_
_entity_poly.entity_id
_entity_poly.type
_entity_poly.pdbx_seq_one_letter_code
_entity_poly.pdbx_strand_id
1 'polypeptide(L)'
;MWLLVEERERRRQIDAISAESTRAALRAALARHVPGVAVWVYGSLVKPGRFHEWSDVDLALESLPPAMSLEYLQSLVAADVGCEVDVCLIGRTRLKPMIEREGERWIA
;
A
#
# COMPACT_ATOMS: atom_id res chain seq x y z
N MET A 1 -2.11 20.42 28.61
CA MET A 1 -1.33 19.18 28.38
C MET A 1 -2.23 17.99 28.12
N TRP A 2 -3.26 17.72 28.94
CA TRP A 2 -4.25 16.64 28.72
C TRP A 2 -5.00 16.69 27.38
N LEU A 3 -5.50 17.86 26.98
CA LEU A 3 -6.17 18.07 25.67
C LEU A 3 -5.30 17.72 24.44
N LEU A 4 -3.97 17.82 24.58
CA LEU A 4 -3.04 17.46 23.51
C LEU A 4 -2.78 15.95 23.43
N VAL A 5 -3.01 15.22 24.52
CA VAL A 5 -2.89 13.75 24.55
C VAL A 5 -4.12 13.12 23.91
N GLU A 6 -5.32 13.57 24.27
CA GLU A 6 -6.58 13.07 23.69
C GLU A 6 -6.66 13.32 22.17
N GLU A 7 -6.27 14.50 21.69
CA GLU A 7 -6.27 14.77 20.25
C GLU A 7 -5.25 13.92 19.48
N ARG A 8 -4.12 13.57 20.09
CA ARG A 8 -3.14 12.65 19.51
C ARG A 8 -3.67 11.23 19.45
N GLU A 9 -4.36 10.77 20.48
CA GLU A 9 -4.98 9.44 20.51
C GLU A 9 -6.11 9.33 19.48
N ARG A 10 -6.97 10.36 19.39
CA ARG A 10 -8.03 10.43 18.38
C ARG A 10 -7.47 10.34 16.97
N ARG A 11 -6.41 11.09 16.66
CA ARG A 11 -5.73 11.03 15.36
C ARG A 11 -5.16 9.65 15.08
N ARG A 12 -4.46 9.05 16.03
CA ARG A 12 -3.93 7.67 15.88
C ARG A 12 -5.02 6.65 15.60
N GLN A 13 -6.19 6.81 16.23
CA GLN A 13 -7.32 5.91 15.99
C GLN A 13 -7.89 6.09 14.58
N ILE A 14 -8.03 7.34 14.12
CA ILE A 14 -8.47 7.63 12.74
C ILE A 14 -7.47 7.09 11.71
N ASP A 15 -6.18 7.33 11.93
CA ASP A 15 -5.09 6.83 11.07
C ASP A 15 -5.10 5.30 11.00
N ALA A 16 -5.32 4.61 12.13
CA ALA A 16 -5.42 3.15 12.18
C ALA A 16 -6.64 2.61 11.44
N ILE A 17 -7.81 3.26 11.57
CA ILE A 17 -9.03 2.90 10.84
C ILE A 17 -8.83 3.10 9.34
N SER A 18 -8.21 4.21 8.95
CA SER A 18 -7.88 4.51 7.56
C SER A 18 -6.94 3.44 6.99
N ALA A 19 -5.85 3.13 7.69
CA ALA A 19 -4.89 2.10 7.27
C ALA A 19 -5.55 0.72 7.08
N GLU A 20 -6.41 0.29 8.00
CA GLU A 20 -7.09 -1.01 7.89
C GLU A 20 -8.07 -1.02 6.70
N SER A 21 -8.84 0.06 6.52
CA SER A 21 -9.78 0.19 5.39
C SER A 21 -9.04 0.17 4.05
N THR A 22 -7.92 0.89 3.95
CA THR A 22 -7.05 0.90 2.76
C THR A 22 -6.46 -0.48 2.50
N ARG A 23 -5.98 -1.20 3.53
CA ARG A 23 -5.48 -2.58 3.38
C ARG A 23 -6.54 -3.53 2.86
N ALA A 24 -7.78 -3.41 3.34
CA ALA A 24 -8.90 -4.22 2.88
C ALA A 24 -9.23 -3.94 1.40
N ALA A 25 -9.34 -2.66 1.02
CA ALA A 25 -9.57 -2.27 -0.37
C ALA A 25 -8.43 -2.70 -1.30
N LEU A 26 -7.17 -2.54 -0.86
CA LEU A 26 -5.99 -2.96 -1.59
C LEU A 26 -5.98 -4.47 -1.84
N ARG A 27 -6.30 -5.29 -0.83
CA ARG A 27 -6.41 -6.75 -1.03
C ARG A 27 -7.45 -7.10 -2.09
N ALA A 28 -8.61 -6.47 -2.06
CA ALA A 28 -9.66 -6.70 -3.05
C ALA A 28 -9.23 -6.27 -4.47
N ALA A 29 -8.54 -5.13 -4.59
CA ALA A 29 -8.02 -4.63 -5.87
C ALA A 29 -6.94 -5.55 -6.44
N LEU A 30 -5.98 -6.00 -5.61
CA LEU A 30 -4.92 -6.90 -6.03
C LEU A 30 -5.48 -8.24 -6.52
N ALA A 31 -6.42 -8.84 -5.78
CA ALA A 31 -7.08 -10.08 -6.18
C ALA A 31 -7.85 -9.95 -7.50
N ARG A 32 -8.36 -8.75 -7.82
CA ARG A 32 -9.08 -8.48 -9.07
C ARG A 32 -8.13 -8.32 -10.26
N HIS A 33 -7.05 -7.55 -10.10
CA HIS A 33 -6.25 -7.07 -11.23
C HIS A 33 -4.97 -7.88 -11.46
N VAL A 34 -4.41 -8.49 -10.43
CA VAL A 34 -3.15 -9.26 -10.50
C VAL A 34 -3.22 -10.58 -9.72
N PRO A 35 -4.27 -11.41 -9.91
CA PRO A 35 -4.47 -12.63 -9.12
C PRO A 35 -3.27 -13.58 -9.20
N GLY A 36 -2.86 -14.13 -8.06
CA GLY A 36 -1.75 -15.07 -7.93
C GLY A 36 -0.36 -14.44 -8.06
N VAL A 37 -0.26 -13.12 -8.25
CA VAL A 37 1.02 -12.42 -8.30
C VAL A 37 1.50 -12.13 -6.88
N ALA A 38 2.79 -12.35 -6.63
CA ALA A 38 3.43 -11.92 -5.40
C ALA A 38 3.68 -10.40 -5.45
N VAL A 39 3.15 -9.71 -4.43
CA VAL A 39 3.19 -8.26 -4.29
C VAL A 39 3.78 -7.91 -2.94
N TRP A 40 4.77 -7.02 -2.93
CA TRP A 40 5.28 -6.43 -1.70
C TRP A 40 4.55 -5.13 -1.44
N VAL A 41 3.90 -5.04 -0.28
CA VAL A 41 3.35 -3.79 0.25
C VAL A 41 4.40 -3.21 1.19
N TYR A 42 4.79 -1.96 0.97
CA TYR A 42 5.80 -1.31 1.81
C TYR A 42 5.38 0.12 2.17
N GLY A 43 6.31 0.92 2.67
CA GLY A 43 6.05 2.33 2.94
C GLY A 43 5.24 2.57 4.21
N SER A 44 4.39 3.58 4.18
CA SER A 44 3.62 4.06 5.32
C SER A 44 2.54 3.08 5.79
N LEU A 45 1.92 2.33 4.86
CA LEU A 45 0.79 1.43 5.12
C LEU A 45 1.13 0.22 6.00
N VAL A 46 2.39 -0.19 6.01
CA VAL A 46 2.89 -1.30 6.85
C VAL A 46 3.54 -0.82 8.15
N LYS A 47 3.62 0.50 8.36
CA LYS A 47 4.27 1.11 9.53
C LYS A 47 3.22 1.68 10.49
N PRO A 48 3.09 1.15 11.73
CA PRO A 48 2.09 1.63 12.68
C PRO A 48 2.15 3.15 12.91
N GLY A 49 1.01 3.82 12.73
CA GLY A 49 0.88 5.27 12.93
C GLY A 49 1.65 6.14 11.92
N ARG A 50 1.98 5.61 10.74
CA ARG A 50 2.63 6.37 9.66
C ARG A 50 1.74 6.59 8.42
N PHE A 51 0.64 5.85 8.31
CA PHE A 51 -0.34 6.01 7.25
C PHE A 51 -1.37 7.06 7.66
N HIS A 52 -1.56 8.08 6.82
CA HIS A 52 -2.44 9.22 7.05
C HIS A 52 -3.35 9.44 5.85
N GLU A 53 -4.31 10.36 5.93
CA GLU A 53 -5.29 10.64 4.87
C GLU A 53 -4.66 11.06 3.52
N TRP A 54 -3.46 11.63 3.54
CA TRP A 54 -2.70 12.05 2.36
C TRP A 54 -1.60 11.05 1.96
N SER A 55 -1.57 9.88 2.60
CA SER A 55 -0.60 8.84 2.25
C SER A 55 -0.97 8.15 0.95
N ASP A 56 0.04 7.90 0.15
CA ASP A 56 0.05 6.97 -0.97
C ASP A 56 0.20 5.52 -0.48
N VAL A 57 -0.05 4.58 -1.40
CA VAL A 57 0.17 3.15 -1.20
C VAL A 57 1.32 2.68 -2.08
N ASP A 58 2.36 2.17 -1.44
CA ASP A 58 3.59 1.70 -2.07
C ASP A 58 3.54 0.19 -2.38
N LEU A 59 3.65 -0.18 -3.67
CA LEU A 59 3.63 -1.55 -4.15
C LEU A 59 4.88 -1.91 -4.98
N ALA A 60 5.41 -3.11 -4.74
CA ALA A 60 6.48 -3.70 -5.53
C ALA A 60 6.08 -5.10 -6.02
N LEU A 61 5.89 -5.24 -7.33
CA LEU A 61 5.50 -6.52 -7.93
C LEU A 61 6.73 -7.33 -8.35
N GLU A 62 6.64 -8.65 -8.24
CA GLU A 62 7.63 -9.56 -8.82
C GLU A 62 7.56 -9.59 -10.35
N SER A 63 6.36 -9.49 -10.91
CA SER A 63 6.11 -9.43 -12.35
C SER A 63 4.78 -8.74 -12.64
N LEU A 64 4.61 -8.28 -13.89
CA LEU A 64 3.32 -7.80 -14.39
C LEU A 64 2.64 -8.88 -15.23
N PRO A 65 1.29 -8.94 -15.23
CA PRO A 65 0.55 -9.73 -16.21
C PRO A 65 0.92 -9.36 -17.65
N PRO A 66 0.86 -10.32 -18.60
CA PRO A 66 1.05 -10.02 -20.01
C PRO A 66 0.09 -8.91 -20.47
N ALA A 67 0.59 -8.00 -21.31
CA ALA A 67 -0.14 -6.84 -21.83
C ALA A 67 -0.57 -5.78 -20.78
N MET A 68 -0.10 -5.86 -19.54
CA MET A 68 -0.31 -4.82 -18.52
C MET A 68 0.93 -3.93 -18.38
N SER A 69 0.73 -2.61 -18.39
CA SER A 69 1.78 -1.64 -18.03
C SER A 69 1.72 -1.29 -16.55
N LEU A 70 2.81 -0.75 -15.99
CA LEU A 70 2.83 -0.30 -14.59
C LEU A 70 1.82 0.82 -14.36
N GLU A 71 1.79 1.78 -15.28
CA GLU A 71 0.93 2.97 -15.22
C GLU A 71 -0.55 2.58 -15.28
N TYR A 72 -0.88 1.58 -16.10
CA TYR A 72 -2.24 1.06 -16.19
C TYR A 72 -2.65 0.35 -14.90
N LEU A 73 -1.79 -0.50 -14.34
CA LEU A 73 -2.07 -1.16 -13.05
C LEU A 73 -2.21 -0.15 -11.91
N GLN A 74 -1.31 0.82 -11.83
CA GLN A 74 -1.36 1.93 -10.89
C GLN A 74 -2.70 2.66 -10.96
N SER A 75 -3.17 2.98 -12.17
CA SER A 75 -4.45 3.65 -12.37
C SER A 75 -5.65 2.80 -11.90
N LEU A 76 -5.64 1.49 -12.18
CA LEU A 76 -6.71 0.57 -11.78
C LEU A 76 -6.77 0.40 -10.25
N VAL A 77 -5.61 0.16 -9.61
CA VAL A 77 -5.56 -0.03 -8.16
C VAL A 77 -5.89 1.28 -7.44
N ALA A 78 -5.38 2.42 -7.90
CA ALA A 78 -5.70 3.72 -7.32
C ALA A 78 -7.20 4.03 -7.38
N ALA A 79 -7.86 3.69 -8.49
CA ALA A 79 -9.31 3.86 -8.63
C ALA A 79 -10.11 2.98 -7.64
N ASP A 80 -9.67 1.74 -7.40
CA ASP A 80 -10.34 0.81 -6.48
C ASP A 80 -10.07 1.15 -5.01
N VAL A 81 -8.86 1.63 -4.68
CA VAL A 81 -8.45 1.92 -3.30
C VAL A 81 -8.88 3.33 -2.87
N GLY A 82 -9.02 4.27 -3.80
CA GLY A 82 -9.43 5.64 -3.53
C GLY A 82 -8.31 6.57 -3.07
N CYS A 83 -7.05 6.18 -3.24
CA CYS A 83 -5.86 7.01 -3.00
C CYS A 83 -4.80 6.77 -4.08
N GLU A 84 -3.74 7.58 -4.08
CA GLU A 84 -2.60 7.36 -4.94
C GLU A 84 -1.90 6.04 -4.61
N VAL A 85 -1.43 5.34 -5.65
CA VAL A 85 -0.74 4.05 -5.53
C VAL A 85 0.52 4.13 -6.36
N ASP A 86 1.68 3.99 -5.75
CA ASP A 86 2.96 3.94 -6.45
C ASP A 86 3.37 2.49 -6.69
N VAL A 87 3.53 2.13 -7.96
CA VAL A 87 3.81 0.75 -8.37
C VAL A 87 5.18 0.66 -9.03
N CYS A 88 6.02 -0.25 -8.54
CA CYS A 88 7.29 -0.58 -9.18
C CYS A 88 7.49 -2.09 -9.34
N LEU A 89 8.51 -2.48 -10.10
CA LEU A 89 8.97 -3.87 -10.19
C LEU A 89 10.13 -4.09 -9.23
N ILE A 90 10.01 -5.09 -8.34
CA ILE A 90 11.03 -5.35 -7.31
C ILE A 90 12.39 -5.70 -7.92
N GLY A 91 12.41 -6.39 -9.07
CA GLY A 91 13.64 -6.71 -9.80
C GLY A 91 14.29 -5.52 -10.51
N ARG A 92 13.64 -4.35 -10.54
CA ARG A 92 14.10 -3.15 -11.28
C ARG A 92 14.26 -1.91 -10.40
N THR A 93 14.15 -2.05 -9.08
CA THR A 93 14.28 -0.93 -8.13
C THR A 93 15.49 -1.10 -7.21
N ARG A 94 16.16 0.03 -6.92
CA ARG A 94 17.21 0.11 -5.88
C ARG A 94 16.66 -0.10 -4.46
N LEU A 95 15.34 0.01 -4.29
CA LEU A 95 14.68 -0.13 -2.99
C LEU A 95 14.51 -1.58 -2.55
N LYS A 96 14.81 -2.56 -3.42
CA LYS A 96 14.61 -4.00 -3.15
C LYS A 96 15.10 -4.44 -1.76
N PRO A 97 16.33 -4.12 -1.31
CA PRO A 97 16.80 -4.56 0.01
C PRO A 97 16.03 -3.94 1.20
N MET A 98 15.45 -2.75 1.01
CA MET A 98 14.60 -2.12 2.02
C MET A 98 13.21 -2.75 2.02
N ILE A 99 12.63 -2.95 0.83
CA ILE A 99 11.30 -3.54 0.65
C ILE A 99 11.25 -4.96 1.21
N GLU A 100 12.26 -5.80 0.92
CA GLU A 100 12.32 -7.17 1.43
C GLU A 100 12.49 -7.24 2.96
N ARG A 101 13.06 -6.20 3.58
CA ARG A 101 13.30 -6.14 5.03
C ARG A 101 12.11 -5.60 5.80
N GLU A 102 11.47 -4.56 5.27
CA GLU A 102 10.45 -3.77 5.99
C GLU A 102 9.04 -3.95 5.45
N GLY A 103 8.90 -4.48 4.22
CA GLY A 103 7.63 -4.70 3.57
C GLY A 103 6.97 -6.01 3.98
N GLU A 104 5.68 -6.10 3.67
CA GLU A 104 4.89 -7.32 3.77
C GLU A 104 4.73 -7.94 2.38
N ARG A 105 5.09 -9.22 2.22
CA ARG A 105 4.83 -9.95 0.99
C ARG A 105 3.44 -10.57 1.03
N TRP A 106 2.59 -10.18 0.09
CA TRP A 106 1.24 -10.71 -0.09
C TRP A 106 1.17 -11.53 -1.39
N ILE A 107 0.25 -12.48 -1.40
CA ILE A 107 -0.18 -13.16 -2.63
C ILE A 107 -1.58 -12.62 -2.93
N ALA A 108 -1.73 -12.02 -4.12
CA ALA A 108 -2.97 -11.45 -4.61
C ALA A 108 -4.03 -12.51 -4.91
#